data_AF-A0A7C4XPH8-F1
#
_entry.id   AF-A0A7C4XPH8-F1
#
_cell.length_a   1.000
_cell.length_b   1.000
_cell.length_c   1.000
_cell.angle_alpha   90.00
_cell.angle_beta   90.00
_cell.angle_gamma   90.00
#
_symmetry.space_group_name_H-M   'P 1'
#
loop_
_entity.id
_entity.type
_entity.pdbx_description
1 polymer ?
#
loop_
_entity_poly.entity_id
_entity_poly.type
_entity_poly.pdbx_seq_one_letter_code
_entity_poly.pdbx_strand_id
1 'polypeptide(L)'
;MEIVVGIGEAKVSRAGVLKTIGLGSCLGIAIYEMKLKAGALAHAMLPKSNGLKSAKYVDSAIGISVEALENLGGDRRNMVAKIAGGAQIFKHLTLENLKI
;
A
#
# COMPACT_ATOMS: atom_id res chain seq x y z
N MET A 1 18.93 -1.75 6.50
CA MET A 1 17.96 -0.85 7.15
C MET A 1 16.56 -1.34 6.83
N GLU A 2 15.69 -1.42 7.82
CA GLU A 2 14.27 -1.76 7.64
C GLU A 2 13.42 -0.52 7.88
N ILE A 3 12.42 -0.30 7.04
CA ILE A 3 11.50 0.84 7.14
C ILE A 3 10.10 0.26 7.28
N VAL A 4 9.47 0.54 8.42
CA VAL A 4 8.07 0.13 8.66
C VAL A 4 7.13 1.13 7.99
N VAL A 5 6.18 0.62 7.22
CA VAL A 5 5.05 1.37 6.65
C VAL A 5 3.83 1.08 7.50
N GLY A 6 3.37 2.10 8.22
CA GLY A 6 2.20 2.03 9.08
C GLY A 6 0.90 2.07 8.30
N ILE A 7 -0.21 1.82 8.99
CA ILE A 7 -1.55 1.86 8.42
C ILE A 7 -1.85 3.27 7.90
N GLY A 8 -2.29 3.37 6.65
CA GLY A 8 -2.58 4.65 6.00
C GLY A 8 -1.36 5.41 5.52
N GLU A 9 -0.17 4.81 5.57
CA GLU A 9 1.08 5.39 5.06
C GLU A 9 1.46 4.81 3.69
N ALA A 10 2.27 5.58 2.95
CA ALA A 10 3.05 5.11 1.81
C ALA A 10 4.48 5.62 1.97
N LYS A 11 5.48 4.76 1.75
CA LYS A 11 6.91 5.11 1.81
C LYS A 11 7.63 4.60 0.58
N VAL A 12 8.69 5.31 0.20
CA VAL A 12 9.56 4.97 -0.91
C VAL A 12 11.00 4.88 -0.42
N SER A 13 11.79 3.96 -0.96
CA SER A 13 13.22 3.85 -0.68
C SER A 13 13.99 3.26 -1.85
N ARG A 14 15.24 3.73 -2.04
CA ARG A 14 16.21 3.13 -2.96
C ARG A 14 17.01 1.98 -2.34
N ALA A 15 16.94 1.81 -1.02
CA ALA A 15 17.72 0.81 -0.31
C ALA A 15 17.02 0.30 0.95
N GLY A 16 17.37 -0.92 1.36
CA GLY A 16 16.77 -1.57 2.51
C GLY A 16 15.41 -2.23 2.22
N VAL A 17 14.72 -2.61 3.29
CA VAL A 17 13.47 -3.37 3.22
C VAL A 17 12.32 -2.49 3.68
N LEU A 18 11.36 -2.23 2.79
CA LEU A 18 10.06 -1.69 3.18
C LEU A 18 9.21 -2.85 3.68
N LYS A 19 8.67 -2.76 4.89
CA LYS A 19 7.80 -3.79 5.46
C LYS A 19 6.56 -3.17 6.09
N THR A 20 5.47 -3.91 6.08
CA THR A 20 4.27 -3.59 6.84
C THR A 20 3.78 -4.84 7.55
N ILE A 21 3.14 -4.68 8.70
CA ILE A 21 2.75 -5.78 9.59
C ILE A 21 1.24 -5.74 9.76
N GLY A 22 0.62 -6.92 9.86
CA GLY A 22 -0.80 -7.04 10.22
C GLY A 22 -1.75 -6.50 9.15
N LEU A 23 -1.61 -6.96 7.89
CA LEU A 23 -2.48 -6.51 6.80
C LEU A 23 -3.94 -6.86 7.03
N GLY A 24 -4.27 -8.13 7.36
CA GLY A 24 -5.65 -8.52 7.59
C GLY A 24 -6.56 -8.16 6.39
N SER A 25 -7.60 -7.35 6.62
CA SER A 25 -8.49 -6.82 5.59
C SER A 25 -7.92 -5.63 4.81
N CYS A 26 -6.88 -4.96 5.33
CA CYS A 26 -6.17 -3.89 4.62
C CYS A 26 -5.34 -4.47 3.47
N LEU A 27 -4.86 -3.59 2.59
CA LEU A 27 -4.07 -3.95 1.41
C LEU A 27 -2.66 -3.36 1.47
N GLY A 28 -1.65 -4.24 1.41
CA GLY A 28 -0.26 -3.88 1.18
C GLY A 28 -0.03 -3.80 -0.33
N ILE A 29 0.38 -2.63 -0.82
CA ILE A 29 0.63 -2.37 -2.24
C ILE A 29 2.10 -2.05 -2.41
N ALA A 30 2.86 -2.98 -2.99
CA ALA A 30 4.27 -2.81 -3.29
C ALA A 30 4.44 -2.48 -4.77
N ILE A 31 5.21 -1.44 -5.08
CA ILE A 31 5.59 -1.08 -6.46
C ILE A 31 7.11 -0.99 -6.50
N TYR A 32 7.74 -1.69 -7.43
CA TYR A 32 9.19 -1.67 -7.59
C TYR A 32 9.57 -1.20 -8.99
N GLU A 33 10.41 -0.18 -9.07
CA GLU A 33 11.01 0.28 -10.33
C GLU A 33 12.33 -0.49 -10.54
N MET A 34 12.37 -1.30 -11.59
CA MET A 34 13.43 -2.28 -11.83
C MET A 34 14.80 -1.67 -12.19
N LYS A 35 14.82 -0.53 -12.90
CA LYS A 35 16.07 0.09 -13.38
C LYS A 35 16.70 0.99 -12.32
N LEU A 36 15.87 1.77 -11.64
CA LEU A 36 16.20 2.65 -10.53
C LEU A 36 16.52 1.86 -9.25
N LYS A 37 16.04 0.61 -9.17
CA LYS A 37 16.14 -0.26 -8.00
C LYS A 37 15.52 0.37 -6.75
N ALA A 38 14.40 1.07 -6.93
CA ALA A 38 13.65 1.71 -5.85
C ALA A 38 12.29 1.04 -5.68
N GLY A 39 11.87 0.90 -4.42
CA GLY A 39 10.56 0.37 -4.06
C GLY A 39 9.71 1.41 -3.37
N ALA A 40 8.41 1.37 -3.60
CA ALA A 40 7.38 1.98 -2.79
C ALA A 40 6.52 0.89 -2.15
N LEU A 41 6.05 1.13 -0.93
CA LEU A 41 5.11 0.28 -0.23
C LEU A 41 4.06 1.17 0.45
N ALA A 42 2.78 0.86 0.22
CA ALA A 42 1.65 1.49 0.89
C ALA A 42 0.83 0.46 1.69
N HIS A 43 0.27 0.88 2.81
CA HIS A 43 -0.70 0.12 3.59
C HIS A 43 -2.04 0.86 3.56
N ALA A 44 -2.89 0.51 2.59
CA ALA A 44 -4.20 1.13 2.40
C ALA A 44 -5.30 0.37 3.14
N MET A 45 -6.24 1.09 3.73
CA MET A 45 -7.33 0.54 4.56
C MET A 45 -8.71 0.64 3.88
N LEU A 46 -8.89 1.57 2.94
CA LEU A 46 -10.17 1.90 2.34
C LEU A 46 -10.10 1.83 0.81
N PRO A 47 -11.18 1.50 0.10
CA PRO A 47 -11.13 1.25 -1.35
C PRO A 47 -11.03 2.50 -2.23
N LYS A 48 -11.80 3.56 -1.94
CA LYS A 48 -11.90 4.79 -2.77
C LYS A 48 -11.72 6.06 -1.96
N SER A 49 -10.97 7.02 -2.50
CA SER A 49 -10.68 8.30 -1.83
C SER A 49 -11.67 9.42 -2.12
N ASN A 50 -12.46 9.29 -3.19
CA ASN A 50 -13.34 10.34 -3.70
C ASN A 50 -12.61 11.69 -3.90
N GLY A 51 -11.37 11.64 -4.38
CA GLY A 51 -10.56 12.81 -4.70
C GLY A 51 -9.61 13.27 -3.58
N LEU A 52 -9.66 12.67 -2.40
CA LEU A 52 -8.70 12.96 -1.34
C LEU A 52 -7.33 12.33 -1.65
N LYS A 53 -6.25 13.11 -1.55
CA LYS A 53 -4.87 12.60 -1.68
C LYS A 53 -4.40 12.04 -0.33
N SER A 54 -4.62 10.74 -0.10
CA SER A 54 -4.24 10.06 1.15
C SER A 54 -3.94 8.58 0.91
N ALA A 55 -2.83 8.10 1.45
CA ALA A 55 -2.42 6.70 1.33
C ALA A 55 -3.31 5.71 2.10
N LYS A 56 -4.30 6.21 2.86
CA LYS A 56 -5.33 5.36 3.47
C LYS A 56 -6.27 4.72 2.45
N TYR A 57 -6.38 5.28 1.24
CA TYR A 57 -7.26 4.78 0.19
C TYR A 57 -6.48 4.09 -0.93
N VAL A 58 -6.95 2.95 -1.44
CA VAL A 58 -6.24 2.14 -2.44
C VAL A 58 -5.98 2.92 -3.74
N ASP A 59 -7.01 3.56 -4.29
CA ASP A 59 -6.90 4.37 -5.52
C ASP A 59 -5.88 5.50 -5.39
N SER A 60 -5.92 6.24 -4.28
CA SER A 60 -5.00 7.33 -4.01
C SER A 60 -3.59 6.84 -3.67
N ALA A 61 -3.45 5.75 -2.90
CA ALA A 61 -2.17 5.18 -2.49
C ALA A 61 -1.33 4.71 -3.69
N ILE A 62 -1.97 4.13 -4.71
CA ILE A 62 -1.31 3.76 -5.98
C ILE A 62 -0.74 5.01 -6.64
N GLY A 63 -1.55 6.07 -6.79
CA GLY A 63 -1.12 7.33 -7.38
C GLY A 63 0.06 7.95 -6.63
N ILE A 64 -0.05 8.06 -5.31
CA ILE A 64 1.02 8.58 -4.43
C ILE A 64 2.32 7.77 -4.57
N SER A 65 2.22 6.44 -4.60
CA SER A 65 3.39 5.55 -4.67
C SER A 65 4.10 5.66 -6.02
N VAL A 66 3.34 5.75 -7.11
CA VAL A 66 3.91 5.91 -8.45
C VAL A 66 4.54 7.29 -8.60
N GLU A 67 3.84 8.36 -8.19
CA GLU A 67 4.37 9.73 -8.22
C GLU A 67 5.67 9.83 -7.39
N ALA A 68 5.73 9.17 -6.23
CA ALA A 68 6.94 9.13 -5.42
C ALA A 68 8.13 8.44 -6.12
N LEU A 69 7.89 7.37 -6.87
CA LEU A 69 8.93 6.71 -7.67
C LEU A 69 9.33 7.52 -8.91
N GLU A 70 8.36 8.15 -9.59
CA GLU A 70 8.61 9.07 -10.71
C GLU A 70 9.45 10.27 -10.24
N ASN A 71 9.18 10.83 -9.06
CA ASN A 71 9.97 11.91 -8.45
C ASN A 71 11.41 11.49 -8.10
N LEU A 72 11.68 10.19 -7.96
CA LEU A 72 13.04 9.67 -7.83
C LEU A 72 13.73 9.43 -9.19
N GLY A 73 13.10 9.82 -10.30
CA GLY A 73 13.58 9.60 -11.67
C GLY A 73 13.15 8.25 -12.27
N GLY A 74 12.19 7.56 -11.64
CA GLY A 74 11.67 6.29 -12.12
C GLY A 74 10.74 6.46 -13.33
N ASP A 75 10.71 5.44 -14.19
CA ASP A 75 9.79 5.41 -15.32
C ASP A 75 8.72 4.35 -15.07
N ARG A 76 7.45 4.76 -15.15
CA ARG A 76 6.28 3.90 -14.92
C ARG A 76 6.32 2.62 -15.75
N ARG A 77 6.92 2.64 -16.94
CA ARG A 77 7.05 1.46 -17.83
C ARG A 77 7.92 0.35 -17.24
N ASN A 78 8.81 0.67 -16.30
CA ASN A 78 9.64 -0.32 -15.62
C ASN A 78 9.12 -0.69 -14.22
N MET A 79 7.95 -0.18 -13.83
CA MET A 79 7.36 -0.46 -12.53
C MET A 79 6.60 -1.78 -12.53
N VAL A 80 6.86 -2.60 -11.52
CA VAL A 80 6.14 -3.85 -11.26
C VAL A 80 5.41 -3.71 -9.94
N ALA A 81 4.10 -3.96 -9.95
CA ALA A 81 3.28 -3.94 -8.74
C ALA A 81 3.00 -5.36 -8.22
N LYS A 82 2.96 -5.51 -6.90
CA LYS A 82 2.50 -6.71 -6.20
C LYS A 82 1.62 -6.28 -5.03
N ILE A 83 0.59 -7.07 -4.74
CA ILE A 83 -0.36 -6.77 -3.67
C ILE A 83 -0.52 -7.98 -2.74
N ALA A 84 -0.81 -7.71 -1.47
CA ALA A 84 -1.14 -8.71 -0.46
C ALA A 84 -2.13 -8.13 0.55
N GLY A 85 -2.91 -8.98 1.22
CA GLY A 85 -3.95 -8.57 2.17
C GLY A 85 -5.36 -8.76 1.61
N GLY A 86 -6.32 -7.94 2.03
CA GLY A 86 -7.72 -8.05 1.60
C GLY A 86 -8.45 -9.29 2.16
N ALA A 87 -7.98 -9.85 3.28
CA ALA A 87 -8.59 -11.01 3.89
C ALA A 87 -9.91 -10.63 4.60
N GLN A 88 -10.91 -11.50 4.48
CA GLN A 88 -12.09 -11.46 5.36
C GLN A 88 -11.77 -12.20 6.66
N ILE A 89 -11.22 -11.46 7.64
CA ILE A 89 -10.76 -12.04 8.92
C ILE A 89 -11.93 -12.61 9.73
N PHE A 90 -13.10 -11.98 9.63
CA PHE A 90 -14.28 -12.33 10.42
C PHE A 90 -15.33 -13.03 9.56
N LYS A 91 -15.09 -14.30 9.24
CA LYS A 91 -15.96 -15.10 8.36
C LYS A 91 -17.30 -15.50 9.00
N HIS A 92 -17.42 -15.44 10.34
CA HIS A 92 -18.60 -15.86 11.12
C HIS A 92 -19.27 -14.73 11.93
N LEU A 93 -18.82 -13.49 11.78
CA LEU A 93 -19.51 -12.35 12.38
C LEU A 93 -20.58 -11.86 11.41
N THR A 94 -21.81 -12.32 11.62
CA THR A 94 -23.02 -11.70 11.09
C THR A 94 -23.41 -10.54 12.00
N LEU A 95 -24.15 -9.55 11.48
CA LEU A 95 -24.72 -8.48 12.31
C LEU A 95 -25.61 -9.04 13.45
N GLU A 96 -26.19 -10.22 13.27
CA GLU A 96 -26.94 -10.95 14.30
C GLU A 96 -26.08 -11.41 15.49
N ASN A 97 -24.79 -11.67 15.26
CA ASN A 97 -23.82 -12.10 16.26
C ASN A 97 -23.05 -10.91 16.88
N LEU A 98 -23.13 -9.72 16.28
CA LEU A 98 -22.62 -8.45 16.80
C LEU A 98 -23.77 -7.70 17.51
N LYS A 99 -24.34 -8.31 18.55
CA LYS A 99 -25.20 -7.58 19.49
C LYS A 99 -24.30 -6.78 20.43
N ILE A 100 -23.87 -5.61 19.98
CA ILE A 100 -23.37 -4.52 20.84
C ILE A 100 -24.49 -3.49 20.96
#